data_AF-A0A7Z0M663-F1
#
_entry.id   AF-A0A7Z0M663-F1
#
_cell.length_a   1.000
_cell.length_b   1.000
_cell.length_c   1.000
_cell.angle_alpha   90.00
_cell.angle_beta   90.00
_cell.angle_gamma   90.00
#
_symmetry.space_group_name_H-M   'P 1'
#
loop_
_entity.id
_entity.type
_entity.pdbx_description
1 polymer ?
#
loop_
_entity_poly.entity_id
_entity_poly.type
_entity_poly.pdbx_seq_one_letter_code
_entity_poly.pdbx_strand_id
1 'polypeptide(L)'
;MEKASLIVDNNSSFRISYSHDNVPDIVRKVDGEMCSISVKRVKGASYAGEMYLSNAVKVGKKNAVTYYSKQLVKAMDLIPHVPPSFKLPKVVIVDKTETSPNVVAGYIREENTLFVRVDLRTDDDIVAFQSLVPGELVAAYNPLSTIVHELAHWYQWEDVAKRYPGLGRQALAQIIFDESADLVDELEGKGYNIRGKISRYANDNRYTKPMETFAEKFTKDVLELGWEE
;
A
#
# COMPACT_ATOMS: atom_id res chain seq x y z
N MET A 1 16.76 -21.97 -4.61
CA MET A 1 15.32 -21.70 -4.67
C MET A 1 15.09 -20.63 -5.72
N GLU A 2 14.28 -20.95 -6.72
CA GLU A 2 13.99 -20.11 -7.87
C GLU A 2 13.00 -19.00 -7.44
N LYS A 3 13.39 -17.72 -7.56
CA LYS A 3 12.48 -16.60 -7.34
C LYS A 3 11.38 -16.69 -8.40
N ALA A 4 10.11 -16.78 -7.99
CA ALA A 4 9.01 -16.60 -8.92
C ALA A 4 9.18 -15.21 -9.56
N SER A 5 9.32 -15.15 -10.88
CA SER A 5 9.49 -13.90 -11.59
C SER A 5 8.23 -13.05 -11.41
N LEU A 6 8.34 -11.99 -10.59
CA LEU A 6 7.33 -10.94 -10.44
C LEU A 6 7.36 -9.94 -11.62
N ILE A 7 8.16 -10.23 -12.65
CA ILE A 7 8.47 -9.34 -13.77
C ILE A 7 8.01 -9.99 -15.08
N VAL A 8 7.36 -9.19 -15.94
CA VAL A 8 7.16 -9.52 -17.36
C VAL A 8 8.42 -9.08 -18.11
N ASP A 9 9.07 -10.00 -18.84
CA ASP A 9 10.34 -9.79 -19.53
C ASP A 9 10.43 -8.48 -20.34
N ASN A 10 11.51 -7.74 -20.12
CA ASN A 10 11.78 -6.39 -20.62
C ASN A 10 12.36 -6.41 -22.04
N ASN A 11 11.52 -6.28 -23.08
CA ASN A 11 12.02 -5.78 -24.37
C ASN A 11 10.98 -5.17 -25.34
N SER A 12 9.85 -4.64 -24.85
CA SER A 12 8.96 -3.86 -25.71
C SER A 12 8.42 -2.64 -24.99
N SER A 13 8.34 -1.52 -25.70
CA SER A 13 7.71 -0.29 -25.24
C SER A 13 6.29 -0.60 -24.74
N PHE A 14 6.10 -0.70 -23.42
CA PHE A 14 4.79 -0.90 -22.81
C PHE A 14 3.86 0.25 -23.24
N ARG A 15 3.00 -0.02 -24.22
CA ARG A 15 1.96 0.91 -24.63
C ARG A 15 0.79 0.73 -23.68
N ILE A 16 0.73 1.61 -22.67
CA ILE A 16 -0.42 1.70 -21.77
C ILE A 16 -1.70 1.85 -22.61
N SER A 17 -2.61 0.90 -22.42
CA SER A 17 -3.95 0.90 -22.98
C SER A 17 -4.98 0.55 -21.91
N TYR A 18 -6.27 0.67 -22.25
CA TYR A 18 -7.37 0.43 -21.33
C TYR A 18 -8.34 -0.55 -21.95
N SER A 19 -8.78 -1.54 -21.18
CA SER A 19 -9.81 -2.46 -21.65
C SER A 19 -11.16 -1.75 -21.79
N HIS A 20 -11.96 -2.23 -22.73
CA HIS A 20 -13.36 -1.86 -22.91
C HIS A 20 -14.32 -2.86 -22.26
N ASP A 21 -13.78 -3.86 -21.54
CA ASP A 21 -14.59 -4.81 -20.78
C ASP A 21 -15.43 -4.06 -19.73
N ASN A 22 -16.66 -4.53 -19.50
CA ASN A 22 -17.47 -4.09 -18.38
C ASN A 22 -16.81 -4.53 -17.08
N VAL A 23 -16.10 -3.61 -16.42
CA VAL A 23 -15.59 -3.80 -15.07
C VAL A 23 -16.65 -3.31 -14.09
N PRO A 24 -17.09 -4.13 -13.12
CA PRO A 24 -17.98 -3.66 -12.07
C PRO A 24 -17.39 -2.46 -11.33
N ASP A 25 -18.25 -1.54 -10.92
CA ASP A 25 -17.84 -0.43 -10.08
C ASP A 25 -17.23 -0.94 -8.77
N ILE A 26 -16.20 -0.23 -8.30
CA ILE A 26 -15.58 -0.48 -7.01
C ILE A 26 -16.29 0.39 -5.99
N VAL A 27 -16.99 -0.23 -5.05
CA VAL A 27 -17.79 0.48 -4.04
C VAL A 27 -17.04 0.48 -2.72
N ARG A 28 -16.72 1.66 -2.20
CA ARG A 28 -15.98 1.82 -0.94
C ARG A 28 -16.54 2.92 -0.05
N LYS A 29 -16.16 2.92 1.22
CA LYS A 29 -16.46 4.03 2.15
C LYS A 29 -15.33 5.06 2.12
N VAL A 30 -15.68 6.34 1.97
CA VAL A 30 -14.78 7.51 2.05
C VAL A 30 -15.40 8.50 3.02
N ASP A 31 -14.68 8.86 4.09
CA ASP A 31 -15.11 9.83 5.10
C ASP A 31 -16.52 9.61 5.70
N GLY A 32 -16.97 8.35 5.78
CA GLY A 32 -18.30 8.02 6.31
C GLY A 32 -19.33 7.68 5.24
N GLU A 33 -19.10 8.05 3.98
CA GLU A 33 -20.04 7.93 2.88
C GLU A 33 -19.64 6.85 1.87
N MET A 34 -20.63 6.25 1.22
CA MET A 34 -20.37 5.25 0.17
C MET A 34 -20.08 5.94 -1.15
N CYS A 35 -18.95 5.60 -1.77
CA CYS A 35 -18.49 6.08 -3.06
C CYS A 35 -18.42 4.90 -4.04
N SER A 36 -19.09 5.05 -5.20
CA SER A 36 -19.00 4.09 -6.31
C SER A 36 -18.00 4.62 -7.34
N ILE A 37 -16.93 3.88 -7.58
CA ILE A 37 -15.86 4.27 -8.48
C ILE A 37 -15.97 3.44 -9.75
N SER A 38 -16.41 4.08 -10.83
CA SER A 38 -16.43 3.48 -12.16
C SER A 38 -15.01 3.46 -12.73
N VAL A 39 -14.54 2.27 -13.11
CA VAL A 39 -13.14 2.06 -13.51
C VAL A 39 -13.02 1.41 -14.89
N LYS A 40 -11.81 1.48 -15.44
CA LYS A 40 -11.38 0.67 -16.58
C LYS A 40 -10.09 -0.05 -16.25
N ARG A 41 -9.96 -1.29 -16.72
CA ARG A 41 -8.76 -2.11 -16.52
C ARG A 41 -7.60 -1.56 -17.34
N VAL A 42 -6.45 -1.37 -16.71
CA VAL A 42 -5.20 -0.95 -17.35
C VAL A 42 -4.51 -2.18 -17.95
N LYS A 43 -3.91 -2.02 -19.12
CA LYS A 43 -3.09 -3.03 -19.80
C LYS A 43 -1.70 -2.48 -20.09
N GLY A 44 -0.70 -3.36 -20.06
CA GLY A 44 0.70 -3.01 -20.29
C GLY A 44 1.37 -2.29 -19.11
N ALA A 45 0.85 -2.43 -17.89
CA ALA A 45 1.59 -2.02 -16.70
C ALA A 45 2.74 -3.02 -16.43
N SER A 46 3.84 -2.54 -15.85
CA SER A 46 4.96 -3.38 -15.39
C SER A 46 4.62 -4.18 -14.13
N TYR A 47 3.67 -3.70 -13.33
CA TYR A 47 3.18 -4.39 -12.14
C TYR A 47 2.37 -5.62 -12.55
N ALA A 48 2.71 -6.79 -11.98
CA ALA A 48 2.09 -8.06 -12.33
C ALA A 48 0.65 -8.21 -11.82
N GLY A 49 0.26 -7.47 -10.78
CA GLY A 49 -1.10 -7.46 -10.26
C GLY A 49 -2.07 -6.68 -11.16
N GLU A 50 -3.36 -6.72 -10.81
CA GLU A 50 -4.36 -6.00 -11.60
C GLU A 50 -4.34 -4.51 -11.29
N MET A 51 -4.38 -3.69 -12.34
CA MET A 51 -4.44 -2.24 -12.19
C MET A 51 -5.63 -1.66 -12.95
N TYR A 52 -6.26 -0.66 -12.34
CA TYR A 52 -7.46 0.00 -12.80
C TYR A 52 -7.26 1.51 -12.74
N LEU A 53 -8.00 2.22 -13.58
CA LEU A 53 -8.02 3.68 -13.62
C LEU A 53 -9.47 4.14 -13.51
N SER A 54 -9.76 5.04 -12.58
CA SER A 54 -11.08 5.65 -12.47
C SER A 54 -11.43 6.44 -13.74
N ASN A 55 -12.70 6.39 -14.13
CA ASN A 55 -13.27 7.18 -15.21
C ASN A 55 -13.41 8.68 -14.84
N ALA A 56 -13.36 9.02 -13.55
CA ALA A 56 -13.31 10.41 -13.08
C ALA A 56 -11.98 11.08 -13.48
N VAL A 57 -10.88 10.34 -13.49
CA VAL A 57 -9.57 10.85 -13.88
C VAL A 57 -9.60 11.39 -15.32
N LYS A 58 -9.34 12.70 -15.50
CA LYS A 58 -9.34 13.34 -16.82
C LYS A 58 -7.95 13.55 -17.40
N VAL A 59 -6.98 13.93 -16.55
CA VAL A 59 -5.61 14.34 -16.94
C VAL A 59 -4.57 13.40 -16.30
N GLY A 60 -3.36 13.32 -16.87
CA GLY A 60 -2.22 12.62 -16.23
C GLY A 60 -2.28 11.09 -16.24
N LYS A 61 -3.33 10.50 -16.84
CA LYS A 61 -3.65 9.06 -16.86
C LYS A 61 -2.45 8.14 -17.13
N LYS A 62 -1.74 8.34 -18.24
CA LYS A 62 -0.61 7.48 -18.64
C LYS A 62 0.58 7.66 -17.71
N ASN A 63 0.88 8.90 -17.31
CA ASN A 63 2.00 9.19 -16.42
C ASN A 63 1.77 8.57 -15.04
N ALA A 64 0.57 8.71 -14.46
CA ALA A 64 0.22 8.08 -13.19
C ALA A 64 0.29 6.55 -13.27
N VAL A 65 -0.28 5.94 -14.33
CA VAL A 65 -0.17 4.50 -14.57
C VAL A 65 1.28 4.04 -14.63
N THR A 66 2.12 4.70 -15.42
CA THR A 66 3.54 4.34 -15.54
C THR A 66 4.29 4.55 -14.22
N TYR A 67 4.01 5.64 -13.52
CA TYR A 67 4.63 5.98 -12.24
C TYR A 67 4.32 4.92 -11.19
N TYR A 68 3.04 4.74 -10.85
CA TYR A 68 2.64 3.80 -9.80
C TYR A 68 2.98 2.36 -10.14
N SER A 69 2.86 1.96 -11.40
CA SER A 69 3.30 0.63 -11.81
C SER A 69 4.78 0.38 -11.55
N LYS A 70 5.65 1.39 -11.73
CA LYS A 70 7.08 1.26 -11.42
C LYS A 70 7.36 1.32 -9.92
N GLN A 71 6.70 2.22 -9.20
CA GLN A 71 6.87 2.34 -7.76
C GLN A 71 6.43 1.07 -7.03
N LEU A 72 5.34 0.44 -7.45
CA LEU A 72 4.89 -0.83 -6.88
C LEU A 72 5.85 -1.97 -7.12
N VAL A 73 6.41 -2.08 -8.32
CA VAL A 73 7.47 -3.08 -8.60
C VAL A 73 8.66 -2.85 -7.68
N LYS A 74 9.16 -1.61 -7.59
CA LYS A 74 10.27 -1.26 -6.69
C LYS A 74 9.94 -1.56 -5.22
N ALA A 75 8.76 -1.19 -4.75
CA ALA A 75 8.35 -1.42 -3.36
C ALA A 75 8.26 -2.91 -3.04
N MET A 76 7.69 -3.70 -3.94
CA MET A 76 7.60 -5.16 -3.80
C MET A 76 8.98 -5.84 -3.83
N ASP A 77 9.91 -5.35 -4.65
CA ASP A 77 11.28 -5.87 -4.72
C ASP A 77 12.09 -5.62 -3.44
N LEU A 78 11.71 -4.60 -2.66
CA LEU A 78 12.33 -4.28 -1.37
C LEU A 78 11.77 -5.13 -0.22
N ILE A 79 10.58 -5.72 -0.37
CA ILE A 79 10.01 -6.64 0.62
C ILE A 79 10.78 -7.97 0.51
N PRO A 80 11.53 -8.38 1.55
CA PRO A 80 12.55 -9.43 1.41
C PRO A 80 11.97 -10.79 1.05
N HIS A 81 10.77 -11.12 1.53
CA HIS A 81 10.12 -12.37 1.21
C HIS A 81 8.62 -12.17 1.00
N VAL A 82 8.18 -12.17 -0.26
CA VAL A 82 6.76 -12.31 -0.60
C VAL A 82 6.52 -13.75 -1.03
N PRO A 83 5.75 -14.56 -0.26
CA PRO A 83 5.40 -15.91 -0.67
C PRO A 83 4.67 -15.89 -2.02
N PRO A 84 4.99 -16.80 -2.97
CA PRO A 84 4.30 -16.87 -4.26
C PRO A 84 2.79 -17.15 -4.15
N SER A 85 2.34 -17.65 -2.99
CA SER A 85 0.93 -17.88 -2.67
C SER A 85 0.16 -16.61 -2.33
N PHE A 86 0.84 -15.49 -2.04
CA PHE A 86 0.17 -14.24 -1.68
C PHE A 86 -0.54 -13.64 -2.89
N LYS A 87 -1.79 -13.25 -2.69
CA LYS A 87 -2.56 -12.58 -3.72
C LYS A 87 -2.17 -11.11 -3.76
N LEU A 88 -1.49 -10.71 -4.84
CA LEU A 88 -1.12 -9.31 -5.07
C LEU A 88 -2.34 -8.38 -4.99
N PRO A 89 -2.19 -7.18 -4.41
CA PRO A 89 -3.29 -6.23 -4.33
C PRO A 89 -3.68 -5.71 -5.71
N LYS A 90 -4.98 -5.52 -5.90
CA LYS A 90 -5.48 -4.72 -7.01
C LYS A 90 -5.09 -3.27 -6.77
N VAL A 91 -4.81 -2.52 -7.83
CA VAL A 91 -4.44 -1.10 -7.72
C VAL A 91 -5.44 -0.26 -8.48
N VAL A 92 -5.98 0.77 -7.83
CA VAL A 92 -6.95 1.69 -8.46
C VAL A 92 -6.39 3.10 -8.39
N ILE A 93 -6.09 3.67 -9.56
CA ILE A 93 -5.68 5.06 -9.69
C ILE A 93 -6.95 5.91 -9.76
N VAL A 94 -7.14 6.77 -8.76
CA VAL A 94 -8.37 7.56 -8.56
C VAL A 94 -8.12 9.05 -8.70
N ASP A 95 -9.20 9.80 -8.91
CA ASP A 95 -9.17 11.25 -8.74
C ASP A 95 -9.14 11.60 -7.25
N LYS A 96 -8.61 12.78 -6.90
CA LYS A 96 -8.55 13.24 -5.51
C LYS A 96 -9.94 13.39 -4.88
N THR A 97 -11.00 13.55 -5.68
CA THR A 97 -12.38 13.63 -5.17
C THR A 97 -12.95 12.27 -4.74
N GLU A 98 -12.29 11.17 -5.07
CA GLU A 98 -12.73 9.79 -4.80
C GLU A 98 -11.95 9.16 -3.62
N THR A 99 -11.18 9.97 -2.90
CA THR A 99 -10.37 9.56 -1.74
C THR A 99 -10.35 10.69 -0.71
N SER A 100 -9.99 10.37 0.53
CA SER A 100 -9.74 11.39 1.55
C SER A 100 -8.58 12.30 1.07
N PRO A 101 -8.70 13.62 1.21
CA PRO A 101 -7.74 14.58 0.63
C PRO A 101 -6.36 14.53 1.29
N ASN A 102 -6.26 13.89 2.46
CA ASN A 102 -5.08 13.87 3.32
C ASN A 102 -4.23 12.59 3.17
N VAL A 103 -4.54 11.71 2.21
CA VAL A 103 -3.77 10.48 1.99
C VAL A 103 -3.16 10.46 0.59
N VAL A 104 -1.97 9.87 0.48
CA VAL A 104 -1.31 9.58 -0.81
C VAL A 104 -1.88 8.31 -1.42
N ALA A 105 -1.98 7.27 -0.60
CA ALA A 105 -2.53 5.97 -0.92
C ALA A 105 -3.33 5.44 0.27
N GLY A 106 -4.11 4.38 0.05
CA GLY A 106 -4.79 3.66 1.13
C GLY A 106 -5.18 2.25 0.69
N TYR A 107 -4.82 1.26 1.51
CA TYR A 107 -5.13 -0.13 1.27
C TYR A 107 -6.39 -0.58 2.01
N ILE A 108 -7.30 -1.22 1.28
CA ILE A 108 -8.53 -1.81 1.80
C ILE A 108 -8.41 -3.34 1.74
N ARG A 109 -8.34 -3.96 2.92
CA ARG A 109 -8.11 -5.39 3.11
C ARG A 109 -9.23 -6.25 2.55
N GLU A 110 -10.48 -5.82 2.78
CA GLU A 110 -11.70 -6.55 2.40
C GLU A 110 -11.79 -6.78 0.90
N GLU A 111 -11.22 -5.85 0.14
CA GLU A 111 -11.21 -5.85 -1.32
C GLU A 111 -9.85 -6.27 -1.89
N ASN A 112 -8.83 -6.43 -1.03
CA ASN A 112 -7.42 -6.52 -1.41
C ASN A 112 -7.07 -5.49 -2.49
N THR A 113 -7.33 -4.21 -2.18
CA THR A 113 -7.24 -3.10 -3.14
C THR A 113 -6.51 -1.90 -2.55
N LEU A 114 -5.45 -1.49 -3.23
CA LEU A 114 -4.69 -0.27 -2.99
C LEU A 114 -5.22 0.86 -3.87
N PHE A 115 -5.62 1.96 -3.26
CA PHE A 115 -6.02 3.16 -3.96
C PHE A 115 -4.88 4.17 -3.95
N VAL A 116 -4.63 4.80 -5.10
CA VAL A 116 -3.56 5.80 -5.25
C VAL A 116 -4.06 6.99 -6.06
N ARG A 117 -3.50 8.16 -5.78
CA ARG A 117 -3.97 9.43 -6.35
C ARG A 117 -3.31 9.80 -7.66
N VAL A 118 -4.10 10.16 -8.67
CA VAL A 118 -3.56 10.57 -9.98
C VAL A 118 -2.79 11.90 -9.96
N ASP A 119 -3.11 12.79 -9.02
CA ASP A 119 -2.46 14.09 -8.90
C ASP A 119 -1.07 14.01 -8.27
N LEU A 120 -0.76 12.94 -7.54
CA LEU A 120 0.55 12.64 -7.00
C LEU A 120 1.23 11.59 -7.88
N ARG A 121 2.01 12.00 -8.88
CA ARG A 121 2.48 11.07 -9.94
C ARG A 121 3.96 11.24 -10.28
N THR A 122 4.70 11.86 -9.38
CA THR A 122 6.14 12.03 -9.42
C THR A 122 6.70 11.86 -8.00
N ASP A 123 8.00 11.59 -7.89
CA ASP A 123 8.65 11.47 -6.58
C ASP A 123 8.51 12.78 -5.78
N ASP A 124 8.67 13.93 -6.45
CA ASP A 124 8.54 15.26 -5.84
C ASP A 124 7.12 15.53 -5.30
N ASP A 125 6.06 15.20 -6.06
CA ASP A 125 4.67 15.36 -5.60
C ASP A 125 4.43 14.56 -4.31
N ILE A 126 4.96 13.34 -4.27
CA ILE A 126 4.77 12.40 -3.17
C ILE A 126 5.55 12.86 -1.93
N VAL A 127 6.83 13.20 -2.08
CA VAL A 127 7.68 13.66 -0.98
C VAL A 127 7.16 14.97 -0.42
N ALA A 128 6.74 15.91 -1.27
CA ALA A 128 6.15 17.18 -0.83
C ALA A 128 4.90 16.94 0.03
N PHE A 129 4.06 15.96 -0.34
CA PHE A 129 2.86 15.62 0.42
C PHE A 129 3.18 14.88 1.74
N GLN A 130 4.03 13.86 1.71
CA GLN A 130 4.41 13.08 2.89
C GLN A 130 5.13 13.91 3.94
N SER A 131 5.91 14.91 3.50
CA SER A 131 6.73 15.76 4.36
C SER A 131 6.01 17.03 4.85
N LEU A 132 4.70 17.18 4.61
CA LEU A 132 3.93 18.35 5.06
C LEU A 132 4.01 18.57 6.57
N VAL A 133 4.10 17.49 7.35
CA VAL A 133 4.22 17.55 8.80
C VAL A 133 5.47 16.80 9.26
N PRO A 134 6.52 17.52 9.71
CA PRO A 134 7.78 16.89 10.08
C PRO A 134 7.64 15.83 11.17
N GLY A 135 8.21 14.65 10.91
CA GLY A 135 8.18 13.51 11.83
C GLY A 135 6.83 12.79 11.93
N GLU A 136 5.84 13.17 11.10
CA GLU A 136 4.55 12.48 11.07
C GLU A 136 4.68 11.04 10.58
N LEU A 137 5.30 10.86 9.41
CA LEU A 137 5.48 9.56 8.76
C LEU A 137 6.95 9.14 8.79
N VAL A 138 7.17 7.83 8.88
CA VAL A 138 8.50 7.22 8.71
C VAL A 138 9.03 7.47 7.30
N ALA A 139 10.34 7.68 7.14
CA ALA A 139 10.99 7.84 5.84
C ALA A 139 10.29 8.83 4.88
N ALA A 140 9.69 9.92 5.38
CA ALA A 140 8.83 10.82 4.60
C ALA A 140 9.50 11.52 3.39
N TYR A 141 10.83 11.48 3.31
CA TYR A 141 11.62 11.97 2.17
C TYR A 141 11.87 10.91 1.09
N ASN A 142 11.48 9.67 1.34
CA ASN A 142 11.55 8.58 0.37
C ASN A 142 10.19 8.43 -0.32
N PRO A 143 10.08 8.60 -1.65
CA PRO A 143 8.81 8.53 -2.37
C PRO A 143 8.10 7.17 -2.26
N LEU A 144 8.81 6.11 -1.86
CA LEU A 144 8.23 4.79 -1.62
C LEU A 144 7.54 4.64 -0.26
N SER A 145 7.77 5.55 0.70
CA SER A 145 7.35 5.38 2.10
C SER A 145 5.87 5.00 2.23
N THR A 146 4.94 5.82 1.73
CA THR A 146 3.51 5.50 1.84
C THR A 146 3.13 4.22 1.09
N ILE A 147 3.71 3.92 -0.07
CA ILE A 147 3.38 2.70 -0.80
C ILE A 147 3.84 1.47 0.00
N VAL A 148 5.04 1.51 0.58
CA VAL A 148 5.55 0.43 1.44
C VAL A 148 4.72 0.29 2.71
N HIS A 149 4.28 1.40 3.32
CA HIS A 149 3.36 1.38 4.47
C HIS A 149 2.07 0.64 4.12
N GLU A 150 1.42 0.99 3.00
CA GLU A 150 0.19 0.32 2.60
C GLU A 150 0.42 -1.16 2.22
N LEU A 151 1.57 -1.48 1.62
CA LEU A 151 1.95 -2.86 1.34
C LEU A 151 2.28 -3.64 2.62
N ALA A 152 2.68 -3.00 3.72
CA ALA A 152 2.86 -3.66 5.01
C ALA A 152 1.51 -4.17 5.55
N HIS A 153 0.44 -3.37 5.44
CA HIS A 153 -0.92 -3.81 5.79
C HIS A 153 -1.39 -4.98 4.92
N TRP A 154 -1.09 -4.96 3.62
CA TRP A 154 -1.35 -6.08 2.71
C TRP A 154 -0.57 -7.33 3.10
N TYR A 155 0.73 -7.18 3.35
CA TYR A 155 1.62 -8.28 3.71
C TYR A 155 1.15 -8.97 4.99
N GLN A 156 0.85 -8.19 6.03
CA GLN A 156 0.35 -8.71 7.31
C GLN A 156 -0.96 -9.47 7.15
N TRP A 157 -1.86 -8.96 6.30
CA TRP A 157 -3.14 -9.62 6.03
C TRP A 157 -2.95 -10.97 5.34
N GLU A 158 -2.16 -11.02 4.26
CA GLU A 158 -1.91 -12.27 3.52
C GLU A 158 -1.15 -13.30 4.36
N ASP A 159 -0.22 -12.84 5.21
CA ASP A 159 0.51 -13.72 6.14
C ASP A 159 -0.42 -14.38 7.17
N VAL A 160 -1.25 -13.59 7.85
CA VAL A 160 -2.21 -14.09 8.83
C VAL A 160 -3.25 -15.00 8.17
N ALA A 161 -3.78 -14.60 7.00
CA ALA A 161 -4.74 -15.43 6.25
C ALA A 161 -4.15 -16.77 5.82
N LYS A 162 -2.85 -16.82 5.50
CA LYS A 162 -2.13 -18.04 5.17
C LYS A 162 -1.87 -18.91 6.40
N ARG A 163 -1.50 -18.32 7.54
CA ARG A 163 -1.26 -19.05 8.80
C ARG A 163 -2.53 -19.64 9.41
N TYR A 164 -3.67 -18.99 9.20
CA TYR A 164 -4.96 -19.42 9.74
C TYR A 164 -5.99 -19.65 8.64
N PRO A 165 -5.77 -20.67 7.78
CA PRO A 165 -6.70 -20.95 6.69
C PRO A 165 -8.07 -21.34 7.24
N GLY A 166 -9.13 -20.78 6.65
CA GLY A 166 -10.52 -21.08 7.02
C GLY A 166 -11.13 -20.19 8.09
N LEU A 167 -10.36 -19.29 8.72
CA LEU A 167 -10.94 -18.28 9.60
C LEU A 167 -11.68 -17.19 8.80
N GLY A 168 -12.76 -16.70 9.40
CA GLY A 168 -13.50 -15.56 8.89
C GLY A 168 -12.73 -14.25 9.06
N ARG A 169 -13.07 -13.24 8.25
CA ARG A 169 -12.36 -11.94 8.21
C ARG A 169 -12.24 -11.25 9.57
N GLN A 170 -13.29 -11.31 10.39
CA GLN A 170 -13.28 -10.67 11.72
C GLN A 170 -12.24 -11.31 12.65
N ALA A 171 -12.11 -12.64 12.60
CA ALA A 171 -11.12 -13.34 13.41
C ALA A 171 -9.69 -13.04 12.93
N LEU A 172 -9.47 -12.99 11.60
CA LEU A 172 -8.18 -12.58 11.04
C LEU A 172 -7.81 -11.13 11.43
N ALA A 173 -8.78 -10.21 11.38
CA ALA A 173 -8.58 -8.82 11.80
C ALA A 173 -8.23 -8.70 13.29
N GLN A 174 -8.84 -9.52 14.14
CA GLN A 174 -8.50 -9.56 15.57
C GLN A 174 -7.07 -10.08 15.78
N ILE A 175 -6.68 -11.15 15.10
CA ILE A 175 -5.30 -11.67 15.19
C ILE A 175 -4.29 -10.61 14.76
N ILE A 176 -4.55 -9.89 13.66
CA ILE A 176 -3.70 -8.78 13.23
C ILE A 176 -3.60 -7.68 14.28
N PHE A 177 -4.72 -7.33 14.92
CA PHE A 177 -4.74 -6.35 15.99
C PHE A 177 -3.87 -6.81 17.16
N ASP A 178 -4.09 -8.04 17.64
CA ASP A 178 -3.40 -8.62 18.80
C ASP A 178 -1.89 -8.74 18.54
N GLU A 179 -1.48 -9.30 17.40
CA GLU A 179 -0.06 -9.42 17.04
C GLU A 179 0.62 -8.04 16.89
N SER A 180 -0.11 -7.04 16.39
CA SER A 180 0.42 -5.68 16.32
C SER A 180 0.51 -5.02 17.70
N ALA A 181 -0.40 -5.34 18.62
CA ALA A 181 -0.36 -4.85 19.99
C ALA A 181 0.79 -5.49 20.76
N ASP A 182 1.03 -6.79 20.57
CA ASP A 182 2.18 -7.50 21.15
C ASP A 182 3.51 -6.86 20.70
N LEU A 183 3.63 -6.44 19.43
CA LEU A 183 4.78 -5.68 18.95
C LEU A 183 4.93 -4.34 19.70
N VAL A 184 3.84 -3.61 19.93
CA VAL A 184 3.88 -2.34 20.68
C VAL A 184 4.38 -2.58 22.10
N ASP A 185 3.82 -3.59 22.78
CA ASP A 185 4.22 -3.96 24.14
C ASP A 185 5.69 -4.39 24.22
N GLU A 186 6.17 -5.14 23.23
CA GLU A 186 7.59 -5.52 23.14
C GLU A 186 8.51 -4.31 22.98
N LEU A 187 8.16 -3.37 22.09
CA LEU A 187 8.93 -2.14 21.88
C LEU A 187 8.96 -1.29 23.15
N GLU A 188 7.81 -1.07 23.79
CA GLU A 188 7.70 -0.28 25.02
C GLU A 188 8.41 -0.97 26.20
N GLY A 189 8.29 -2.29 26.33
CA GLY A 189 8.98 -3.09 27.35
C GLY A 189 10.51 -3.01 27.25
N LYS A 190 11.05 -2.82 26.04
CA LYS A 190 12.48 -2.56 25.80
C LYS A 190 12.89 -1.09 25.97
N GLY A 191 11.96 -0.21 26.32
CA GLY A 191 12.20 1.24 26.39
C GLY A 191 12.43 1.89 25.02
N TYR A 192 11.95 1.26 23.94
CA TYR A 192 12.13 1.77 22.59
C TYR A 192 11.27 3.01 22.35
N ASN A 193 11.88 4.11 21.91
CA ASN A 193 11.17 5.36 21.63
C ASN A 193 10.46 5.31 20.26
N ILE A 194 9.25 4.74 20.23
CA ILE A 194 8.42 4.60 19.01
C ILE A 194 8.29 5.96 18.29
N ARG A 195 7.94 7.03 19.02
CA ARG A 195 7.76 8.38 18.46
C ARG A 195 9.00 8.90 17.73
N GLY A 196 10.16 8.78 18.36
CA GLY A 196 11.41 9.35 17.85
C GLY A 196 12.19 8.43 16.91
N LYS A 197 11.90 7.14 16.91
CA LYS A 197 12.64 6.13 16.13
C LYS A 197 11.85 5.57 14.95
N ILE A 198 10.52 5.53 15.05
CA ILE A 198 9.63 5.11 13.96
C ILE A 198 8.96 6.36 13.39
N SER A 199 7.92 6.87 14.05
CA SER A 199 7.22 8.09 13.64
C SER A 199 6.23 8.57 14.70
N ARG A 200 5.76 9.81 14.58
CA ARG A 200 4.65 10.32 15.40
C ARG A 200 3.36 9.56 15.12
N TYR A 201 3.07 9.25 13.86
CA TYR A 201 1.86 8.54 13.47
C TYR A 201 1.78 7.14 14.10
N ALA A 202 2.88 6.38 14.09
CA ALA A 202 2.96 5.10 14.79
C ALA A 202 2.64 5.26 16.29
N ASN A 203 3.33 6.19 16.94
CA ASN A 203 3.15 6.45 18.37
C ASN A 203 1.70 6.81 18.71
N ASP A 204 1.09 7.72 17.96
CA ASP A 204 -0.24 8.25 18.29
C ASP A 204 -1.35 7.20 18.07
N ASN A 205 -1.11 6.19 17.23
CA ASN A 205 -2.04 5.09 16.94
C ASN A 205 -1.78 3.81 17.74
N ARG A 206 -0.69 3.70 18.50
CA ARG A 206 -0.19 2.42 19.06
C ARG A 206 -1.17 1.59 19.89
N TYR A 207 -2.18 2.19 20.54
CA TYR A 207 -3.18 1.45 21.31
C TYR A 207 -4.56 1.35 20.64
N THR A 208 -4.87 2.25 19.72
CA THR A 208 -6.19 2.29 19.05
C THR A 208 -6.16 1.57 17.71
N LYS A 209 -5.03 1.63 17.03
CA LYS A 209 -4.74 1.04 15.74
C LYS A 209 -3.27 0.55 15.72
N PRO A 210 -2.92 -0.46 16.54
CA PRO A 210 -1.55 -0.94 16.66
C PRO A 210 -0.95 -1.40 15.33
N MET A 211 -1.78 -1.83 14.38
CA MET A 211 -1.33 -2.19 13.03
C MET A 211 -0.68 -1.02 12.26
N GLU A 212 -0.99 0.24 12.59
CA GLU A 212 -0.27 1.40 12.04
C GLU A 212 1.18 1.47 12.56
N THR A 213 1.41 1.06 13.82
CA THR A 213 2.77 0.94 14.36
C THR A 213 3.53 -0.17 13.66
N PHE A 214 2.88 -1.32 13.42
CA PHE A 214 3.46 -2.40 12.61
C PHE A 214 3.85 -1.89 11.21
N ALA A 215 2.93 -1.23 10.49
CA ALA A 215 3.18 -0.76 9.13
C ALA A 215 4.30 0.28 9.04
N GLU A 216 4.35 1.23 9.97
CA GLU A 216 5.43 2.22 10.04
C GLU A 216 6.77 1.58 10.41
N LYS A 217 6.80 0.63 11.35
CA LYS A 217 8.03 -0.10 11.69
C LYS A 217 8.52 -0.92 10.51
N PHE A 218 7.63 -1.69 9.87
CA PHE A 218 7.95 -2.47 8.68
C PHE A 218 8.55 -1.59 7.57
N THR A 219 7.93 -0.44 7.31
CA THR A 219 8.41 0.53 6.33
C THR A 219 9.80 1.04 6.67
N LYS A 220 10.07 1.32 7.95
CA LYS A 220 11.41 1.67 8.43
C LYS A 220 12.43 0.58 8.11
N ASP A 221 12.12 -0.66 8.47
CA ASP A 221 13.04 -1.79 8.33
C ASP A 221 13.37 -2.03 6.85
N VAL A 222 12.36 -1.92 5.98
CA VAL A 222 12.49 -2.07 4.52
C VAL A 222 13.28 -0.92 3.87
N LEU A 223 13.06 0.33 4.28
CA LEU A 223 13.59 1.50 3.58
C LEU A 223 14.86 2.11 4.17
N GLU A 224 15.10 1.96 5.47
CA GLU A 224 16.19 2.68 6.16
C GLU A 224 17.27 1.75 6.73
N LEU A 225 16.91 0.52 7.12
CA LEU A 225 17.84 -0.36 7.85
C LEU A 225 18.34 -1.54 7.00
N GLY A 226 17.58 -1.95 5.98
CA GLY A 226 17.74 -3.29 5.42
C GLY A 226 17.25 -4.31 6.45
N TRP A 227 16.39 -5.23 6.03
CA TRP A 227 15.89 -6.27 6.94
C TRP A 227 17.04 -7.11 7.50
N GLU A 228 17.22 -7.15 8.82
CA GLU A 228 18.06 -8.13 9.51
C GLU A 228 17.16 -9.27 10.02
N GLU A 229 17.50 -10.51 9.63
CA GLU A 229 16.82 -11.76 10.03
C GLU A 229 16.99 -12.09 11.52
#